data_AF-A0A5N5TAM8-F1
#
_entry.id   AF-A0A5N5TAM8-F1
#
_cell.length_a   1.000
_cell.length_b   1.000
_cell.length_c   1.000
_cell.angle_alpha   90.00
_cell.angle_beta   90.00
_cell.angle_gamma   90.00
#
_symmetry.space_group_name_H-M   'P 1'
#
loop_
_entity.id
_entity.type
_entity.pdbx_description
1 polymer ?
#
loop_
_entity_poly.entity_id
_entity_poly.type
_entity_poly.pdbx_seq_one_letter_code
_entity_poly.pdbx_strand_id
1 'polypeptide(L)'
;MEKLREVLKSVRIPQAGDRVYKDECVISFDTPESKTGIYICLNSFIGISRDYVEEYSQRTGNRVFLHMRHTSIELPPEKEIEPEKKIARLAIGVEGGFNP
;
A
#
# COMPACT_ATOMS: atom_id res chain seq x y z
N MET A 1 26.04 -10.10 -0.43
CA MET A 1 25.97 -9.68 -1.85
C MET A 1 26.34 -10.77 -2.84
N GLU A 2 27.21 -11.73 -2.48
CA GLU A 2 27.67 -12.80 -3.38
C GLU A 2 26.54 -13.69 -3.92
N LYS A 3 25.68 -14.21 -3.03
CA LYS A 3 24.49 -15.01 -3.39
C LYS A 3 23.51 -14.29 -4.34
N LEU A 4 23.42 -12.96 -4.26
CA LEU A 4 22.55 -12.17 -5.13
C LEU A 4 23.10 -12.16 -6.57
N ARG A 5 24.43 -12.08 -6.74
CA ARG A 5 25.07 -12.02 -8.07
C ARG A 5 24.78 -13.25 -8.92
N GLU A 6 24.67 -14.41 -8.30
CA GLU A 6 24.36 -15.68 -8.98
C GLU A 6 22.96 -15.67 -9.63
N VAL A 7 22.01 -14.99 -8.98
CA VAL A 7 20.58 -14.98 -9.38
C VAL A 7 20.15 -13.66 -10.04
N LEU A 8 21.01 -12.64 -10.09
CA LEU A 8 20.69 -11.36 -10.74
C LEU A 8 20.31 -11.51 -12.22
N LYS A 9 20.83 -12.54 -12.90
CA LYS A 9 20.52 -12.80 -14.32
C LYS A 9 19.05 -13.15 -14.56
N SER A 10 18.33 -13.64 -13.56
CA SER A 10 16.90 -13.95 -13.67
C SER A 10 15.99 -12.79 -13.26
N VAL A 11 16.55 -11.67 -12.80
CA VAL A 11 15.78 -10.47 -12.49
C VAL A 11 15.44 -9.75 -13.79
N ARG A 12 14.15 -9.51 -14.01
CA ARG A 12 13.63 -8.77 -15.16
C ARG A 12 13.14 -7.38 -14.73
N ILE A 13 13.17 -6.45 -15.68
CA ILE A 13 12.58 -5.11 -15.54
C ILE A 13 11.21 -5.13 -16.26
N PRO A 14 10.09 -4.85 -15.57
CA PRO A 14 8.77 -4.80 -16.20
C PRO A 14 8.71 -3.81 -17.37
N GLN A 15 8.08 -4.21 -18.46
CA GLN A 15 7.80 -3.37 -19.63
C GLN A 15 6.33 -2.96 -19.70
N ALA A 16 5.97 -2.04 -20.60
CA ALA A 16 4.61 -1.49 -20.70
C ALA A 16 3.48 -2.54 -20.92
N GLY A 17 3.81 -3.71 -21.47
CA GLY A 17 2.86 -4.82 -21.66
C GLY A 17 2.86 -5.88 -20.57
N ASP A 18 3.79 -5.81 -19.61
CA ASP A 18 3.91 -6.79 -18.54
C ASP A 18 2.82 -6.56 -17.48
N ARG A 19 2.21 -7.66 -17.03
CA ARG A 19 1.25 -7.63 -15.91
C ARG A 19 2.01 -7.82 -14.61
N VAL A 20 1.91 -6.84 -13.70
CA VAL A 20 2.53 -6.89 -12.38
C VAL A 20 1.44 -7.06 -11.32
N TYR A 21 1.33 -8.25 -10.75
CA TYR A 21 0.33 -8.60 -9.74
C TYR A 21 0.82 -8.20 -8.35
N LYS A 22 0.76 -6.89 -8.06
CA LYS A 22 1.26 -6.31 -6.80
C LYS A 22 0.16 -5.94 -5.78
N ASP A 23 -1.10 -6.12 -6.14
CA ASP A 23 -2.22 -5.65 -5.33
C ASP A 23 -2.74 -6.75 -4.38
N GLU A 24 -2.67 -8.01 -4.81
CA GLU A 24 -3.12 -9.19 -4.05
C GLU A 24 -2.25 -10.41 -4.37
N CYS A 25 -2.12 -11.33 -3.41
CA CYS A 25 -1.51 -12.64 -3.60
C CYS A 25 -2.32 -13.50 -4.59
N VAL A 26 -1.65 -14.28 -5.45
CA VAL A 26 -2.35 -15.14 -6.42
C VAL A 26 -2.88 -16.47 -5.84
N ILE A 27 -2.57 -16.77 -4.57
CA ILE A 27 -2.97 -18.01 -3.87
C ILE A 27 -3.90 -17.72 -2.69
N SER A 28 -3.68 -16.60 -1.99
CA SER A 28 -4.45 -16.15 -0.82
C SER A 28 -4.95 -14.72 -1.03
N PHE A 29 -5.83 -14.24 -0.16
CA PHE A 29 -6.32 -12.85 -0.18
C PHE A 29 -5.37 -11.86 0.52
N ASP A 30 -4.09 -12.20 0.67
CA ASP A 30 -3.13 -11.28 1.29
C ASP A 30 -2.82 -10.12 0.37
N THR A 31 -2.82 -8.91 0.93
CA THR A 31 -2.48 -7.67 0.23
C THR A 31 -1.20 -7.06 0.81
N PRO A 32 -0.62 -6.00 0.22
CA PRO A 32 0.46 -5.25 0.84
C PRO A 32 0.12 -4.75 2.27
N GLU A 33 -1.15 -4.59 2.62
CA GLU A 33 -1.62 -4.15 3.93
C GLU A 33 -1.70 -5.29 4.95
N SER A 34 -1.66 -6.55 4.51
CA SER A 34 -1.58 -7.71 5.40
C SER A 34 -0.37 -7.60 6.34
N LYS A 35 -0.47 -8.23 7.52
CA LYS A 35 0.59 -8.22 8.54
C LYS A 35 1.97 -8.62 8.01
N THR A 36 2.03 -9.49 7.01
CA THR A 36 3.27 -9.97 6.40
C THR A 36 3.56 -9.32 5.04
N GLY A 37 2.63 -8.54 4.49
CA GLY A 37 2.67 -8.02 3.13
C GLY A 37 2.68 -9.13 2.08
N ILE A 38 3.17 -8.78 0.88
CA ILE A 38 3.32 -9.72 -0.23
C ILE A 38 4.74 -9.70 -0.80
N TYR A 39 5.11 -10.78 -1.47
CA TYR A 39 6.40 -11.00 -2.12
C TYR A 39 6.20 -11.09 -3.63
N ILE A 40 6.68 -10.08 -4.35
CA ILE A 40 6.54 -10.00 -5.81
C ILE A 40 7.76 -10.62 -6.45
N CYS A 41 7.58 -11.67 -7.24
CA CYS A 41 8.68 -12.31 -7.96
C CYS A 41 9.28 -11.36 -9.00
N LEU A 42 10.59 -11.11 -8.93
CA LEU A 42 11.27 -10.17 -9.86
C LEU A 42 11.54 -10.75 -11.25
N ASN A 43 11.11 -12.00 -11.52
CA ASN A 43 11.18 -12.62 -12.84
C ASN A 43 9.80 -12.69 -13.51
N SER A 44 8.77 -13.14 -12.77
CA SER A 44 7.40 -13.34 -13.30
C SER A 44 6.39 -12.26 -12.92
N PHE A 45 6.75 -11.35 -12.02
CA PHE A 45 5.90 -10.26 -11.52
C PHE A 45 4.61 -10.71 -10.84
N ILE A 46 4.63 -11.91 -10.26
CA ILE A 46 3.53 -12.49 -9.48
C ILE A 46 3.72 -12.17 -7.99
N GLY A 47 2.68 -11.63 -7.34
CA GLY A 47 2.61 -11.41 -5.90
C GLY A 47 2.18 -12.67 -5.15
N ILE A 48 2.90 -13.00 -4.08
CA ILE A 48 2.69 -14.21 -3.29
C ILE A 48 2.81 -13.87 -1.80
N SER A 49 1.96 -14.44 -0.96
CA SER A 49 2.02 -14.19 0.47
C SER A 49 3.18 -14.92 1.14
N ARG A 50 3.44 -14.57 2.41
CA ARG A 50 4.53 -15.14 3.19
C ARG A 50 4.47 -16.67 3.29
N ASP A 51 3.27 -17.23 3.38
CA ASP A 51 3.08 -18.66 3.66
C ASP A 51 3.35 -19.52 2.42
N TYR A 52 3.22 -18.95 1.21
CA TYR A 52 3.35 -19.69 -0.05
C TYR A 52 4.63 -19.35 -0.84
N VAL A 53 5.36 -18.29 -0.48
CA VAL A 53 6.55 -17.84 -1.25
C VAL A 53 7.66 -18.89 -1.30
N GLU A 54 7.84 -19.65 -0.22
CA GLU A 54 8.87 -20.71 -0.14
C GLU A 54 8.54 -21.86 -1.10
N GLU A 55 7.30 -22.33 -1.07
CA GLU A 55 6.82 -23.37 -1.97
C GLU A 55 6.90 -22.93 -3.44
N TYR A 56 6.50 -21.69 -3.74
CA TYR A 56 6.63 -21.14 -5.09
C TYR A 56 8.09 -21.05 -5.56
N SER A 57 9.00 -20.63 -4.67
CA SER A 57 10.44 -20.59 -4.94
C SER A 57 10.97 -21.99 -5.27
N GLN A 58 10.59 -23.01 -4.51
CA GLN A 58 10.99 -24.40 -4.75
C GLN A 58 10.44 -24.95 -6.07
N ARG A 59 9.18 -24.64 -6.40
CA ARG A 59 8.52 -25.11 -7.64
C ARG A 59 9.05 -24.44 -8.90
N THR A 60 9.37 -23.15 -8.84
CA THR A 60 9.74 -22.35 -10.03
C THR A 60 11.24 -22.08 -10.17
N GLY A 61 12.01 -22.29 -9.10
CA GLY A 61 13.43 -21.91 -9.03
C GLY A 61 13.68 -20.41 -8.90
N ASN A 62 12.62 -19.58 -8.79
CA ASN A 62 12.77 -18.14 -8.58
C ASN A 62 13.11 -17.84 -7.13
N ARG A 63 14.22 -17.13 -6.88
CA ARG A 63 14.77 -16.91 -5.53
C ARG A 63 14.81 -15.44 -5.12
N VAL A 64 14.42 -14.54 -6.01
CA VAL A 64 14.48 -13.08 -5.79
C VAL A 64 13.08 -12.51 -5.85
N PHE A 65 12.67 -11.88 -4.74
CA PHE A 65 11.36 -11.29 -4.57
C PHE A 65 11.49 -9.89 -3.98
N LEU A 66 10.65 -8.98 -4.43
CA LEU A 66 10.42 -7.68 -3.80
C LEU A 66 9.39 -7.86 -2.68
N HIS A 67 9.79 -7.64 -1.44
CA HIS A 67 8.87 -7.63 -0.31
C HIS A 67 8.17 -6.28 -0.24
N MET A 68 6.86 -6.26 -0.44
CA MET A 68 6.02 -5.06 -0.43
C MET A 68 5.07 -5.10 0.75
N ARG A 69 5.11 -4.06 1.59
CA ARG A 69 4.25 -3.90 2.75
C ARG A 69 3.85 -2.45 2.91
N HIS A 70 2.55 -2.21 3.09
CA HIS A 70 1.99 -0.91 3.43
C HIS A 70 1.80 -0.81 4.94
N THR A 71 2.05 0.38 5.47
CA THR A 71 1.81 0.72 6.87
C THR A 71 1.09 2.05 6.91
N SER A 72 -0.09 2.09 7.52
CA SER A 72 -0.82 3.34 7.73
C SER A 72 -0.03 4.21 8.70
N ILE A 73 0.20 5.45 8.29
CA ILE A 73 0.78 6.48 9.15
C ILE A 73 -0.37 7.41 9.51
N GLU A 74 -0.62 7.58 10.81
CA GLU A 74 -1.57 8.58 11.29
C GLU A 74 -1.04 9.96 10.91
N LEU A 75 -1.81 10.69 10.11
CA LEU A 75 -1.51 12.08 9.85
C LEU A 75 -1.79 12.87 11.13
N PRO A 76 -0.96 13.90 11.44
CA PRO A 76 -1.33 14.83 12.50
C PRO A 76 -2.72 15.38 12.17
N PRO A 77 -3.59 15.58 13.18
CA PRO A 77 -4.89 16.17 12.94
C PRO A 77 -4.67 17.47 12.17
N GLU A 78 -5.31 17.59 11.00
CA GLU A 78 -5.42 18.89 10.35
C GLU A 78 -5.94 19.83 11.42
N LYS A 79 -5.23 20.93 11.67
CA LYS A 79 -5.75 21.98 12.55
C LYS A 79 -7.09 22.34 11.94
N GLU A 80 -8.17 21.88 12.57
CA GLU A 80 -9.49 22.40 12.30
C GLU A 80 -9.30 23.90 12.43
N ILE A 81 -9.37 24.61 11.29
CA ILE A 81 -9.60 26.04 11.34
C ILE A 81 -10.97 26.09 11.99
N GLU A 82 -10.99 26.23 13.32
CA GLU A 82 -12.21 26.48 14.07
C GLU A 82 -12.88 27.61 13.29
N PRO A 83 -14.05 27.37 12.68
CA PRO A 83 -14.70 28.44 11.95
C PRO A 83 -14.94 29.54 12.99
N GLU A 84 -14.23 30.65 12.85
CA GLU A 84 -14.30 31.77 13.76
C GLU A 84 -15.78 32.15 13.88
N LYS A 85 -16.36 31.80 15.03
CA LYS A 85 -17.77 32.00 15.40
C LYS A 85 -18.76 31.19 14.55
N LYS A 86 -18.99 29.93 14.94
CA LYS A 86 -20.33 29.34 14.81
C LYS A 86 -21.32 30.20 15.63
N ILE A 87 -21.98 31.15 14.99
CA ILE A 87 -23.14 31.82 15.57
C ILE A 87 -24.24 30.75 15.73
N ALA A 88 -24.33 30.15 16.92
CA ALA A 88 -25.22 29.02 17.21
C ALA A 88 -26.68 29.43 17.49
N ARG A 89 -27.08 30.68 17.21
CA ARG A 89 -28.44 31.17 17.48
C ARG A 89 -28.99 31.93 16.28
N LEU A 90 -30.10 31.44 15.74
CA LEU A 90 -30.88 32.12 14.71
C LEU A 90 -31.63 33.29 15.37
N ALA A 91 -31.22 34.52 15.09
CA ALA A 91 -31.82 35.73 15.64
C ALA A 91 -33.09 36.13 14.87
N ILE A 92 -34.15 35.31 14.94
CA ILE A 92 -35.46 35.68 14.40
C ILE A 92 -36.16 36.59 15.42
N GLY A 93 -36.34 37.86 15.08
CA GLY A 93 -37.22 38.78 15.83
C GLY A 93 -36.53 39.80 16.75
N VAL A 94 -35.24 40.07 16.58
CA VAL A 94 -34.56 41.18 17.29
C VAL A 94 -34.18 42.30 16.32
N GLU A 95 -34.63 43.54 16.59
CA GLU A 95 -34.19 44.71 15.84
C GLU A 95 -32.68 44.92 16.05
N GLY A 96 -31.92 44.89 14.96
CA GLY A 96 -30.46 44.99 14.96
C GLY A 96 -29.71 43.69 14.61
N GLY A 97 -30.40 42.54 14.48
CA GLY A 97 -29.89 41.31 13.87
C GLY A 97 -28.52 40.82 14.38
N PHE A 98 -27.45 41.23 13.72
CA PHE A 98 -26.06 41.12 14.19
C PHE A 98 -25.33 42.38 13.72
N ASN A 99 -24.84 43.23 14.63
CA ASN A 99 -23.87 44.25 14.23
C ASN A 99 -22.48 43.60 14.14
N PRO A 100 -21.75 43.82 13.03
CA PRO A 100 -20.44 43.19 12.77
C PRO A 100 -19.35 43.62 13.77
#